data_AF-A0A1F2RH10-F1
#
_entry.id   AF-A0A1F2RH10-F1
#
_cell.length_a   1.000
_cell.length_b   1.000
_cell.length_c   1.000
_cell.angle_alpha   90.00
_cell.angle_beta   90.00
_cell.angle_gamma   90.00
#
_symmetry.space_group_name_H-M   'P 1'
#
loop_
_entity.id
_entity.type
_entity.pdbx_description
1 polymer ?
#
loop_
_entity_poly.entity_id
_entity_poly.type
_entity_poly.pdbx_seq_one_letter_code
_entity_poly.pdbx_strand_id
1 'polypeptide(L)'
;WPGTSRYIPPEDAAPLIRAVPSHVSTVGVFVDETPERVLEIAAQTGVSALQFHGSETPEYFDRLGSWRKIKAFKVRNDFEPAELRRYASAYAFLLDGWVAGGLPGGTGRVFDWSHAERAKAYGKIILAGGLNAKNVGEAIRKVEPWGVDVCSGVEIAPGRKTPELIREFIRAAREAEQQLVSSRLESSTPGRQKQPQS
;
A
#
# COMPACT_ATOMS: atom_id res chain seq x y z
N TRP A 1 7.58 15.33 -0.35
CA TRP A 1 6.80 16.58 -0.38
C TRP A 1 7.11 17.43 0.86
N PRO A 2 7.55 18.70 0.71
CA PRO A 2 7.92 19.56 1.84
C PRO A 2 6.80 19.80 2.87
N GLY A 3 5.54 19.64 2.49
CA GLY A 3 4.39 19.87 3.38
C GLY A 3 4.12 18.77 4.42
N THR A 4 5.00 17.78 4.59
CA THR A 4 4.88 16.74 5.62
C THR A 4 6.06 16.77 6.58
N SER A 5 5.82 16.41 7.85
CA SER A 5 6.85 16.20 8.86
C SER A 5 7.83 15.06 8.55
N ARG A 6 7.57 14.31 7.47
CA ARG A 6 8.38 13.18 6.99
C ARG A 6 9.17 13.53 5.73
N TYR A 7 9.23 14.82 5.39
CA TYR A 7 10.01 15.27 4.25
C TYR A 7 11.50 15.02 4.50
N ILE A 8 12.17 14.54 3.45
CA ILE A 8 13.62 14.42 3.39
C ILE A 8 14.08 15.03 2.05
N PRO A 9 15.08 15.92 2.05
CA PRO A 9 15.67 16.44 0.82
C PRO A 9 16.27 15.30 -0.03
N PRO A 10 16.21 15.37 -1.38
CA PRO A 10 16.78 14.36 -2.26
C PRO A 10 18.26 14.04 -1.97
N GLU A 11 19.06 15.06 -1.66
CA GLU A 11 20.48 14.96 -1.31
C GLU A 11 20.72 14.11 -0.05
N ASP A 12 19.82 14.19 0.93
CA ASP A 12 19.88 13.42 2.18
C ASP A 12 19.28 12.02 2.01
N ALA A 13 18.30 11.86 1.10
CA ALA A 13 17.69 10.57 0.80
C ALA A 13 18.63 9.64 0.03
N ALA A 14 19.44 10.17 -0.88
CA ALA A 14 20.33 9.40 -1.74
C ALA A 14 21.30 8.46 -0.97
N PRO A 15 22.04 8.90 0.08
CA PRO A 15 22.89 8.00 0.86
C PRO A 15 22.09 6.92 1.61
N LEU A 16 20.88 7.23 2.10
CA LEU A 16 20.03 6.23 2.76
C LEU A 16 19.58 5.15 1.78
N ILE A 17 19.16 5.54 0.58
CA ILE A 17 18.73 4.61 -0.48
C ILE A 17 19.88 3.71 -0.91
N ARG A 18 21.10 4.23 -1.05
CA ARG A 18 22.29 3.42 -1.37
C ARG A 18 22.63 2.37 -0.31
N ALA A 19 22.25 2.59 0.95
CA ALA A 19 22.48 1.63 2.03
C ALA A 19 21.41 0.52 2.08
N VAL A 20 20.31 0.64 1.33
CA VAL A 20 19.25 -0.37 1.29
C VAL A 20 19.70 -1.57 0.45
N PRO A 21 19.52 -2.82 0.94
CA PRO A 21 19.84 -4.02 0.16
C PRO A 21 19.09 -4.07 -1.18
N SER A 22 19.73 -4.55 -2.24
CA SER A 22 19.18 -4.55 -3.60
C SER A 22 17.87 -5.33 -3.79
N HIS A 23 17.57 -6.28 -2.89
CA HIS A 23 16.31 -7.03 -2.91
C HIS A 23 15.13 -6.26 -2.28
N VAL A 24 15.38 -5.10 -1.65
CA VAL A 24 14.36 -4.22 -1.08
C VAL A 24 14.13 -3.05 -2.02
N SER A 25 12.89 -2.88 -2.48
CA SER A 25 12.52 -1.75 -3.34
C SER A 25 12.44 -0.46 -2.53
N THR A 26 13.09 0.59 -3.01
CA THR A 26 12.96 1.96 -2.50
C THR A 26 11.94 2.74 -3.33
N VAL A 27 11.09 3.52 -2.66
CA VAL A 27 9.97 4.24 -3.29
C VAL A 27 10.09 5.73 -2.98
N GLY A 28 10.08 6.57 -4.02
CA GLY A 28 9.95 8.02 -3.87
C GLY A 28 8.48 8.43 -3.84
N VAL A 29 8.07 9.24 -2.86
CA VAL A 29 6.67 9.70 -2.72
C VAL A 29 6.55 11.17 -3.11
N PHE A 30 5.71 11.43 -4.11
CA PHE A 30 5.50 12.73 -4.73
C PHE A 30 4.04 13.18 -4.59
N VAL A 31 3.84 14.49 -4.59
CA VAL A 31 2.52 15.14 -4.52
C VAL A 31 2.56 16.32 -5.49
N ASP A 32 1.86 16.19 -6.60
CA ASP A 32 1.66 17.26 -7.60
C ASP A 32 2.97 17.89 -8.12
N GLU A 33 4.05 17.11 -8.14
CA GLU A 33 5.36 17.53 -8.66
C GLU A 33 5.42 17.36 -10.17
N THR A 34 6.18 18.17 -10.89
CA THR A 34 6.31 18.04 -12.36
C THR A 34 6.99 16.73 -12.76
N PRO A 35 6.64 16.10 -13.91
CA PRO A 35 7.32 14.88 -14.36
C PRO A 35 8.84 15.06 -14.50
N GLU A 36 9.29 16.22 -14.99
CA GLU A 36 10.70 16.56 -15.14
C GLU A 36 11.43 16.51 -13.79
N ARG A 37 10.85 17.15 -12.77
CA ARG A 37 11.44 17.18 -11.43
C ARG A 37 11.41 15.82 -10.75
N VAL A 38 10.35 15.03 -10.97
CA VAL A 38 10.28 13.65 -10.46
C VAL A 38 11.39 12.79 -11.04
N LEU A 39 11.63 12.88 -12.36
CA LEU A 39 12.69 12.12 -13.03
C LEU A 39 14.08 12.55 -12.58
N GLU A 40 14.29 13.86 -12.37
CA GLU A 40 15.54 14.39 -11.82
C GLU A 40 15.81 13.84 -10.41
N ILE A 41 14.82 13.93 -9.51
CA ILE A 41 14.93 13.38 -8.14
C ILE A 41 15.16 11.87 -8.19
N ALA A 42 14.47 11.15 -9.07
CA ALA A 42 14.61 9.71 -9.20
C ALA A 42 16.04 9.33 -9.65
N ALA A 43 16.60 10.05 -10.61
CA ALA A 43 17.98 9.87 -11.06
C ALA A 43 19.00 10.21 -9.96
N GLN A 44 18.78 11.31 -9.22
CA GLN A 44 19.65 11.73 -8.13
C GLN A 44 19.68 10.74 -6.96
N THR A 45 18.50 10.23 -6.58
CA THR A 45 18.32 9.41 -5.38
C THR A 45 18.54 7.91 -5.63
N GLY A 46 18.30 7.45 -6.85
CA GLY A 46 18.35 6.03 -7.21
C GLY A 46 17.16 5.21 -6.69
N VAL A 47 16.00 5.84 -6.45
CA VAL A 47 14.77 5.10 -6.10
C VAL A 47 14.36 4.12 -7.19
N SER A 48 13.76 2.99 -6.79
CA SER A 48 13.34 1.92 -7.71
C SER A 48 11.89 2.04 -8.21
N ALA A 49 11.06 2.85 -7.55
CA ALA A 49 9.68 3.10 -7.90
C ALA A 49 9.22 4.50 -7.47
N LEU A 50 8.14 4.97 -8.08
CA LEU A 50 7.56 6.31 -7.88
C LEU A 50 6.12 6.17 -7.40
N GLN A 51 5.76 6.82 -6.31
CA GLN A 51 4.41 6.82 -5.74
C GLN A 51 3.83 8.24 -5.77
N PHE A 52 2.59 8.37 -6.23
CA PHE A 52 1.92 9.64 -6.49
C PHE A 52 0.67 9.80 -5.65
N HIS A 53 0.67 10.79 -4.75
CA HIS A 53 -0.37 10.99 -3.74
C HIS A 53 -1.23 12.25 -3.97
N GLY A 54 -0.94 13.01 -5.03
CA GLY A 54 -1.67 14.19 -5.44
C GLY A 54 -2.80 13.89 -6.43
N SER A 55 -3.02 14.86 -7.31
CA SER A 55 -4.05 14.90 -8.36
C SER A 55 -3.45 14.62 -9.74
N GLU A 56 -2.33 13.89 -9.80
CA GLU A 56 -1.63 13.56 -11.04
C GLU A 56 -2.55 12.78 -11.99
N THR A 57 -2.64 13.21 -13.26
CA THR A 57 -3.59 12.63 -14.25
C THR A 57 -3.03 11.37 -14.94
N PRO A 58 -3.84 10.62 -15.69
CA PRO A 58 -3.34 9.54 -16.55
C PRO A 58 -2.24 9.98 -17.52
N GLU A 59 -2.38 11.14 -18.16
CA GLU A 59 -1.42 11.68 -19.12
C GLU A 59 -0.09 12.02 -18.44
N TYR A 60 -0.15 12.47 -17.17
CA TYR A 60 1.03 12.64 -16.34
C TYR A 60 1.77 11.30 -16.16
N PHE A 61 1.04 10.22 -15.87
CA PHE A 61 1.63 8.88 -15.70
C PHE A 61 2.32 8.40 -16.97
N ASP A 62 1.77 8.71 -18.14
CA ASP A 62 2.34 8.30 -19.41
C ASP A 62 3.66 9.04 -19.74
N ARG A 63 3.78 10.31 -19.34
CA ARG A 63 5.03 11.09 -19.47
C ARG A 63 6.21 10.52 -18.67
N LEU A 64 5.93 9.72 -17.64
CA LEU A 64 6.95 9.04 -16.83
C LEU A 64 7.44 7.72 -17.46
N GLY A 65 6.97 7.35 -18.66
CA GLY A 65 7.47 6.19 -19.39
C GLY A 65 7.37 4.88 -18.61
N SER A 66 8.44 4.07 -18.65
CA SER A 66 8.48 2.70 -18.11
C SER A 66 8.77 2.61 -16.61
N TRP A 67 8.74 3.72 -15.87
CA TRP A 67 8.92 3.68 -14.42
C TRP A 67 7.85 2.82 -13.74
N ARG A 68 8.23 2.15 -12.66
CA ARG A 68 7.26 1.48 -11.75
C ARG A 68 6.52 2.55 -10.97
N LYS A 69 5.28 2.81 -11.36
CA LYS A 69 4.44 3.89 -10.83
C LYS A 69 3.33 3.34 -9.95
N ILE A 70 3.15 3.92 -8.76
CA ILE A 70 2.07 3.59 -7.82
C ILE A 70 1.17 4.81 -7.72
N LYS A 71 -0.10 4.71 -8.13
CA LYS A 71 -1.08 5.80 -7.91
C LYS A 71 -1.78 5.58 -6.58
N ALA A 72 -1.71 6.56 -5.69
CA ALA A 72 -2.49 6.56 -4.48
C ALA A 72 -3.84 7.26 -4.70
N PHE A 73 -4.88 6.68 -4.09
CA PHE A 73 -6.25 7.18 -4.05
C PHE A 73 -6.68 7.29 -2.58
N LYS A 74 -7.27 8.43 -2.24
CA LYS A 74 -7.97 8.59 -0.96
C LYS A 74 -9.32 7.93 -1.10
N VAL A 75 -9.57 6.88 -0.34
CA VAL A 75 -10.85 6.18 -0.44
C VAL A 75 -11.84 6.80 0.52
N ARG A 76 -12.89 7.37 -0.07
CA ARG A 76 -14.04 7.96 0.60
C ARG A 76 -15.30 7.27 0.09
N ASN A 77 -16.47 7.66 0.59
CA ASN A 77 -17.75 7.07 0.19
C ASN A 77 -18.09 7.24 -1.29
N ASP A 78 -17.47 8.22 -1.97
CA ASP A 78 -17.63 8.53 -3.39
C ASP A 78 -16.53 7.90 -4.26
N PHE A 79 -15.62 7.11 -3.69
CA PHE A 79 -14.58 6.43 -4.46
C PHE A 79 -15.18 5.29 -5.28
N GLU A 80 -15.00 5.36 -6.59
CA GLU A 80 -15.43 4.31 -7.51
C GLU A 80 -14.22 3.51 -8.02
N PRO A 81 -14.12 2.20 -7.71
CA PRO A 81 -12.99 1.37 -8.14
C PRO A 81 -12.73 1.38 -9.66
N ALA A 82 -13.75 1.67 -10.47
CA ALA A 82 -13.63 1.78 -11.92
C ALA A 82 -12.68 2.90 -12.38
N GLU A 83 -12.47 3.93 -11.56
CA GLU A 83 -11.55 5.03 -11.86
C GLU A 83 -10.10 4.58 -12.02
N LEU A 84 -9.72 3.46 -11.38
CA LEU A 84 -8.39 2.88 -11.48
C LEU A 84 -8.04 2.51 -12.94
N ARG A 85 -9.04 2.15 -13.78
CA ARG A 85 -8.82 1.85 -15.21
C ARG A 85 -8.16 3.00 -15.97
N ARG A 86 -8.38 4.25 -15.53
CA ARG A 86 -7.84 5.43 -16.20
C ARG A 86 -6.31 5.45 -16.14
N TYR A 87 -5.71 4.80 -15.14
CA TYR A 87 -4.27 4.76 -14.92
C TYR A 87 -3.67 3.44 -15.39
N ALA A 88 -3.89 3.10 -16.67
CA ALA A 88 -3.46 1.81 -17.24
C ALA A 88 -1.95 1.57 -17.15
N SER A 89 -1.13 2.63 -17.12
CA SER A 89 0.32 2.54 -16.97
C SER A 89 0.82 2.48 -15.52
N ALA A 90 -0.09 2.44 -14.53
CA ALA A 90 0.27 2.21 -13.13
C ALA A 90 0.61 0.73 -12.87
N TYR A 91 1.65 0.50 -12.08
CA TYR A 91 2.07 -0.84 -11.64
C TYR A 91 1.18 -1.38 -10.51
N ALA A 92 0.75 -0.49 -9.61
CA ALA A 92 -0.12 -0.82 -8.48
C ALA A 92 -0.91 0.42 -8.04
N PHE A 93 -1.96 0.18 -7.26
CA PHE A 93 -2.81 1.21 -6.68
C PHE A 93 -2.75 1.16 -5.16
N LEU A 94 -2.42 2.29 -4.54
CA LEU A 94 -2.47 2.44 -3.09
C LEU A 94 -3.82 3.03 -2.70
N LEU A 95 -4.57 2.33 -1.85
CA LEU A 95 -5.86 2.77 -1.34
C LEU A 95 -5.69 3.23 0.10
N ASP A 96 -5.68 4.54 0.31
CA ASP A 96 -5.57 5.16 1.63
C ASP A 96 -6.96 5.42 2.20
N GLY A 97 -7.36 4.58 3.15
CA GLY A 97 -8.70 4.56 3.72
C GLY A 97 -8.87 5.34 5.02
N TRP A 98 -7.88 6.11 5.48
CA TRP A 98 -7.99 6.76 6.80
C TRP A 98 -9.05 7.87 6.82
N VAL A 99 -10.09 7.69 7.65
CA VAL A 99 -11.07 8.73 7.99
C VAL A 99 -10.62 9.43 9.27
N ALA A 100 -10.39 10.75 9.21
CA ALA A 100 -10.07 11.55 10.38
C ALA A 100 -11.19 11.44 11.44
N GLY A 101 -10.85 11.01 12.66
CA GLY A 101 -11.77 10.94 13.80
C GLY A 101 -12.40 9.57 14.10
N GLY A 102 -12.03 8.50 13.39
CA GLY A 102 -12.55 7.15 13.67
C GLY A 102 -11.92 6.52 14.93
N LEU A 103 -12.65 6.49 16.04
CA LEU A 103 -12.34 5.62 17.18
C LEU A 103 -12.72 4.16 16.85
N PRO A 104 -12.00 3.15 17.37
CA PRO A 104 -12.49 1.79 17.36
C PRO A 104 -13.70 1.70 18.29
N GLY A 105 -14.89 1.56 17.72
CA GLY A 105 -16.14 1.38 18.46
C GLY A 105 -16.81 2.70 18.87
N GLY A 106 -17.72 3.17 18.02
CA GLY A 106 -18.60 4.31 18.32
C GLY A 106 -18.59 5.37 17.23
N THR A 107 -19.53 5.23 16.29
CA THR A 107 -20.07 6.25 15.34
C THR A 107 -19.21 6.88 14.22
N GLY A 108 -17.89 6.70 14.14
CA GLY A 108 -17.04 7.31 13.08
C GLY A 108 -16.54 6.35 12.00
N ARG A 109 -17.28 6.25 10.88
CA ARG A 109 -17.09 5.40 9.67
C ARG A 109 -15.73 4.68 9.53
N VAL A 110 -15.73 3.38 9.80
CA VAL A 110 -14.67 2.44 9.40
C VAL A 110 -14.52 2.47 7.88
N PHE A 111 -13.28 2.49 7.40
CA PHE A 111 -12.95 2.31 5.98
C PHE A 111 -13.70 1.07 5.45
N ASP A 112 -14.61 1.27 4.50
CA ASP A 112 -15.36 0.15 3.92
C ASP A 112 -14.45 -0.62 2.96
N TRP A 113 -13.88 -1.70 3.50
CA TRP A 113 -12.98 -2.63 2.81
C TRP A 113 -13.59 -3.27 1.57
N SER A 114 -14.93 -3.18 1.38
CA SER A 114 -15.59 -3.59 0.14
C SER A 114 -15.09 -2.84 -1.10
N HIS A 115 -14.67 -1.58 -0.94
CA HIS A 115 -14.09 -0.80 -2.04
C HIS A 115 -12.73 -1.36 -2.45
N ALA A 116 -11.89 -1.71 -1.47
CA ALA A 116 -10.59 -2.30 -1.73
C ALA A 116 -10.71 -3.70 -2.34
N GLU A 117 -11.70 -4.48 -1.91
CA GLU A 117 -11.98 -5.80 -2.48
C GLU A 117 -12.38 -5.69 -3.95
N ARG A 118 -13.35 -4.82 -4.28
CA ARG A 118 -13.78 -4.57 -5.67
C ARG A 118 -12.65 -3.99 -6.54
N ALA A 119 -11.76 -3.18 -5.95
CA ALA A 119 -10.63 -2.59 -6.64
C ALA A 119 -9.62 -3.62 -7.17
N LYS A 120 -9.53 -4.82 -6.58
CA LYS A 120 -8.65 -5.89 -7.06
C LYS A 120 -8.94 -6.31 -8.51
N ALA A 121 -10.17 -6.09 -9.00
CA ALA A 121 -10.52 -6.35 -10.39
C ALA A 121 -9.78 -5.44 -11.41
N TYR A 122 -9.11 -4.39 -10.92
CA TYR A 122 -8.49 -3.35 -11.75
C TYR A 122 -6.96 -3.33 -11.63
N GLY A 123 -6.38 -4.07 -10.68
CA GLY A 123 -4.93 -4.15 -10.54
C GLY A 123 -4.46 -4.60 -9.16
N LYS A 124 -3.16 -4.48 -8.93
CA LYS A 124 -2.53 -4.79 -7.64
C LYS A 124 -2.89 -3.71 -6.62
N ILE A 125 -3.57 -4.12 -5.55
CA ILE A 125 -4.01 -3.21 -4.49
C ILE A 125 -3.04 -3.25 -3.31
N ILE A 126 -2.51 -2.10 -2.94
CA ILE A 126 -1.78 -1.85 -1.70
C ILE A 126 -2.73 -1.16 -0.73
N LEU A 127 -2.98 -1.76 0.41
CA LEU A 127 -3.86 -1.19 1.43
C LEU A 127 -3.09 -0.26 2.36
N ALA A 128 -3.57 0.96 2.54
CA ALA A 128 -2.97 1.94 3.43
C ALA A 128 -4.03 2.60 4.32
N GLY A 129 -3.58 3.52 5.19
CA GLY A 129 -4.45 4.32 6.04
C GLY A 129 -4.64 3.72 7.42
N GLY A 130 -3.89 4.23 8.41
CA GLY A 130 -4.04 3.85 9.82
C GLY A 130 -3.69 2.41 10.19
N LEU A 131 -3.06 1.67 9.27
CA LEU A 131 -2.63 0.31 9.56
C LEU A 131 -1.57 0.29 10.67
N ASN A 132 -1.68 -0.70 11.55
CA ASN A 132 -0.77 -0.98 12.66
C ASN A 132 -0.84 -2.48 13.02
N ALA A 133 0.02 -2.93 13.94
CA ALA A 133 0.10 -4.35 14.30
C ALA A 133 -1.22 -4.95 14.82
N LYS A 134 -2.14 -4.14 15.35
CA LYS A 134 -3.43 -4.61 15.90
C LYS A 134 -4.50 -4.84 14.84
N ASN A 135 -4.43 -4.13 13.70
CA ASN A 135 -5.49 -4.18 12.67
C ASN A 135 -5.04 -4.78 11.32
N VAL A 136 -3.73 -4.83 11.04
CA VAL A 136 -3.22 -5.27 9.72
C VAL A 136 -3.62 -6.70 9.37
N GLY A 137 -3.62 -7.61 10.35
CA GLY A 137 -3.99 -9.00 10.10
C GLY A 137 -5.46 -9.16 9.72
N GLU A 138 -6.35 -8.35 10.32
CA GLU A 138 -7.77 -8.33 9.93
C GLU A 138 -7.96 -7.75 8.53
N ALA A 139 -7.25 -6.67 8.23
CA ALA A 139 -7.29 -6.03 6.91
C ALA A 139 -6.84 -6.99 5.81
N ILE A 140 -5.76 -7.74 6.04
CA ILE A 140 -5.25 -8.76 5.12
C ILE A 140 -6.27 -9.89 4.94
N ARG A 141 -6.84 -10.43 6.03
CA ARG A 141 -7.81 -11.55 5.92
C ARG A 141 -9.10 -11.18 5.20
N LYS A 142 -9.58 -9.94 5.38
CA LYS A 142 -10.83 -9.51 4.73
C LYS A 142 -10.63 -9.07 3.28
N VAL A 143 -9.54 -8.34 2.99
CA VAL A 143 -9.33 -7.75 1.66
C VAL A 143 -8.49 -8.65 0.75
N GLU A 144 -7.58 -9.44 1.32
CA GLU A 144 -6.52 -10.14 0.59
C GLU A 144 -5.79 -9.23 -0.44
N PRO A 145 -5.17 -8.12 0.02
CA PRO A 145 -4.52 -7.17 -0.88
C PRO A 145 -3.20 -7.73 -1.42
N TRP A 146 -2.70 -7.13 -2.50
CA TRP A 146 -1.36 -7.44 -3.04
C TRP A 146 -0.25 -6.99 -2.08
N GLY A 147 -0.49 -5.91 -1.32
CA GLY A 147 0.42 -5.44 -0.28
C GLY A 147 -0.28 -4.58 0.76
N VAL A 148 0.44 -4.25 1.83
CA VAL A 148 0.01 -3.29 2.85
C VAL A 148 1.08 -2.22 3.02
N ASP A 149 0.66 -0.98 3.25
CA ASP A 149 1.53 0.17 3.52
C ASP A 149 1.29 0.70 4.93
N VAL A 150 2.38 1.01 5.63
CA VAL A 150 2.33 1.54 6.99
C VAL A 150 3.28 2.72 7.18
N CYS A 151 2.70 3.83 7.61
CA CYS A 151 3.43 5.04 7.92
C CYS A 151 3.45 5.31 9.43
N SER A 152 2.41 5.94 9.97
CA SER A 152 2.31 6.35 11.39
C SER A 152 2.09 5.22 12.38
N GLY A 153 1.52 4.08 11.96
CA GLY A 153 1.25 2.95 12.86
C GLY A 153 2.50 2.23 13.39
N VAL A 154 3.69 2.63 12.92
CA VAL A 154 4.99 2.14 13.40
C VAL A 154 5.90 3.27 13.88
N GLU A 155 5.32 4.44 14.21
CA GLU A 155 6.02 5.61 14.70
C GLU A 155 5.74 5.88 16.18
N ILE A 156 6.74 6.36 16.91
CA ILE A 156 6.59 6.91 18.27
C ILE A 156 6.34 8.42 18.27
N ALA A 157 6.72 9.09 17.18
CA ALA A 157 6.45 10.50 16.89
C ALA A 157 6.50 10.68 15.36
N PRO A 158 5.89 11.73 14.78
CA PRO A 158 5.87 11.92 13.34
C PRO A 158 7.27 11.84 12.72
N GLY A 159 7.46 10.91 11.76
CA GLY A 159 8.75 10.66 11.10
C GLY A 159 9.77 9.85 11.90
N ARG A 160 9.47 9.47 13.14
CA ARG A 160 10.33 8.66 14.01
C ARG A 160 9.75 7.27 14.19
N LYS A 161 10.18 6.35 13.33
CA LYS A 161 9.85 4.92 13.41
C LYS A 161 10.62 4.22 14.53
N THR A 162 10.11 3.10 15.04
CA THR A 162 10.86 2.22 15.95
C THR A 162 11.00 0.82 15.38
N PRO A 163 12.18 0.17 15.54
CA PRO A 163 12.36 -1.22 15.12
C PRO A 163 11.35 -2.18 15.73
N GLU A 164 10.92 -1.93 16.97
CA GLU A 164 9.98 -2.77 17.71
C GLU A 164 8.61 -2.78 17.02
N LEU A 165 8.04 -1.60 16.76
CA LEU A 165 6.73 -1.49 16.10
C LEU A 165 6.77 -1.99 14.65
N ILE A 166 7.89 -1.79 13.94
CA ILE A 166 8.09 -2.36 12.60
C ILE A 166 8.06 -3.89 12.65
N ARG A 167 8.80 -4.51 13.58
CA ARG A 167 8.82 -5.97 13.74
C ARG A 167 7.43 -6.51 14.08
N GLU A 168 6.72 -5.85 14.99
CA GLU A 168 5.35 -6.23 15.38
C GLU A 168 4.39 -6.18 14.19
N PHE A 169 4.44 -5.10 13.40
CA PHE A 169 3.63 -4.96 12.20
C PHE A 169 3.92 -6.04 11.17
N ILE A 170 5.19 -6.27 10.86
CA ILE A 170 5.60 -7.29 9.88
C ILE A 170 5.17 -8.68 10.34
N ARG A 171 5.37 -9.01 11.62
CA ARG A 171 4.94 -10.30 12.19
C ARG A 171 3.43 -10.49 12.03
N ALA A 172 2.63 -9.52 12.45
CA ALA A 172 1.17 -9.61 12.35
C ALA A 172 0.69 -9.75 10.89
N ALA A 173 1.35 -9.06 9.95
CA ALA A 173 1.04 -9.17 8.54
C ALA A 173 1.39 -10.56 7.96
N ARG A 174 2.57 -11.10 8.30
CA ARG A 174 3.04 -12.42 7.84
C ARG A 174 2.23 -13.56 8.43
N GLU A 175 1.84 -13.47 9.71
CA GLU A 175 0.96 -14.46 10.34
C GLU A 175 -0.40 -14.53 9.63
N ALA A 176 -0.99 -13.38 9.28
CA ALA A 176 -2.23 -13.33 8.53
C ALA A 176 -2.10 -13.90 7.10
N GLU A 177 -1.00 -13.60 6.41
CA GLU A 177 -0.68 -14.20 5.09
C GLU A 177 -0.59 -15.72 5.18
N GLN A 178 0.14 -16.26 6.16
CA GLN A 178 0.27 -17.71 6.36
C GLN A 178 -1.07 -18.39 6.64
N GLN A 179 -1.92 -17.79 7.48
CA GLN A 179 -3.27 -18.30 7.76
C GLN A 179 -4.13 -18.39 6.49
N LEU A 180 -4.06 -17.38 5.60
CA LEU A 180 -4.76 -17.38 4.32
C LEU A 180 -4.22 -18.42 3.33
N VAL A 181 -2.92 -18.69 3.33
CA VAL A 181 -2.34 -19.74 2.49
C VAL A 181 -2.79 -21.11 2.99
N SER A 182 -2.73 -21.36 4.30
CA SER A 182 -3.17 -22.63 4.89
C SER A 182 -4.64 -22.92 4.64
N SER A 183 -5.54 -21.95 4.84
CA SER A 183 -6.98 -22.14 4.61
C SER A 183 -7.32 -22.45 3.14
N ARG A 184 -6.57 -21.89 2.18
CA ARG A 184 -6.70 -22.20 0.74
C ARG A 184 -6.24 -23.61 0.40
N LEU A 185 -5.17 -24.09 1.03
CA LEU A 185 -4.70 -25.46 0.85
C LEU A 185 -5.69 -26.48 1.44
N GLU A 186 -6.29 -26.19 2.59
CA GLU A 186 -7.30 -27.05 3.22
C GLU A 186 -8.59 -27.13 2.39
N SER A 187 -9.05 -26.01 1.84
CA SER A 187 -10.28 -25.92 1.02
C SER A 187 -10.14 -26.47 -0.40
N SER A 188 -8.90 -26.64 -0.90
CA SER A 188 -8.63 -27.19 -2.25
C SER A 188 -8.42 -28.70 -2.27
N THR A 189 -8.49 -29.39 -1.13
CA THR A 189 -8.40 -30.85 -1.06
C THR A 189 -9.78 -31.48 -1.37
N PRO A 190 -9.98 -32.23 -2.48
CA PRO A 190 -11.26 -32.85 -2.78
C PRO A 190 -11.62 -33.90 -1.72
N GLY A 191 -12.84 -33.81 -1.19
CA GLY A 191 -13.37 -34.77 -0.23
C GLY A 191 -13.21 -36.20 -0.74
N ARG A 192 -12.51 -37.03 0.04
CA ARG A 192 -12.45 -38.48 -0.13
C ARG A 192 -13.89 -38.99 -0.12
N GLN A 193 -14.45 -39.31 -1.28
CA GLN A 193 -15.76 -39.93 -1.40
C GLN A 193 -15.75 -41.19 -0.52
N LYS A 194 -16.53 -41.18 0.56
CA LYS A 194 -16.87 -42.40 1.27
C LYS A 194 -17.77 -43.20 0.34
N GLN A 195 -17.22 -44.19 -0.35
CA GLN A 195 -18.02 -45.25 -0.95
C GLN A 195 -18.82 -45.93 0.18
N PRO A 196 -20.15 -46.06 0.06
CA PRO A 196 -20.91 -46.90 0.98
C PRO A 196 -20.51 -48.36 0.70
N GLN A 197 -19.99 -49.04 1.73
CA GLN A 197 -19.79 -50.47 1.69
C GLN A 197 -21.18 -51.15 1.71
N SER A 198 -21.47 -51.90 0.65
CA SER A 198 -22.57 -52.86 0.55
C SER A 198 -22.15 -54.21 1.11
#